data_AF-A0A950QK61-F1
#
_entry.id   AF-A0A950QK61-F1
#
_cell.length_a   1.000
_cell.length_b   1.000
_cell.length_c   1.000
_cell.angle_alpha   90.00
_cell.angle_beta   90.00
_cell.angle_gamma   90.00
#
_symmetry.space_group_name_H-M   'P 1'
#
loop_
_entity.id
_entity.type
_entity.pdbx_description
1 polymer ?
#
loop_
_entity_poly.entity_id
_entity_poly.type
_entity_poly.pdbx_seq_one_letter_code
_entity_poly.pdbx_strand_id
1 'polypeptide(L)'
;MKIATFNINNVNKRLANLLDWLRVAKPDVVCLQELKADDDAFPRETIDSAGYGAVWRGQRAWNGVAILARDCEPVLTRQELPGDPDDKQARYIEAAVNGVLIGCLYAPNGNPQPGSKFDYKLAWMKRLLVHAEELRAAGVPVVLAGDYNVVPADRDIYPTTSYRDNALVQPEPRALFRKLLGQGWKDAIRTLHPDEPMYTFWHYMRNRWNRDAGLRLDHLLLSPEAATRMVSAGVDREVRGIENASDHAPAWIVLSNRASRKVIPAASEPARPNTQLPQQPAGPLLAVDGDNFAHRMYHALPKTIQKADGSPAGAILGFANMLLRLWRGERPRAVIVAWDTLSKPTYRHKAYAAYQSGREFDEALLSQFAELRRFVEACGFTNARAAGYEADDFLAAAAARGERRGGHVLIASGDRDTFQLISERTTILFPIRGGTMLRIGPNEVRERYGVEPQQVPDFIALRGDPSDKLPGAPGVGAKGAADLLRKHGSLEELLRQGRFAAQADQLRLFRSIATMNRKAPLPTIGRQTPTWAKAEALARRWGLNDLARRIEELSREGIRAG
;
A
#
# COMPACT_ATOMS: atom_id res chain seq x y z
N MET A 1 5.60 7.77 3.72
CA MET A 1 6.68 7.59 2.76
C MET A 1 7.33 6.22 2.94
N LYS A 2 7.16 5.28 2.01
CA LYS A 2 7.86 3.98 1.97
C LYS A 2 9.17 4.13 1.19
N ILE A 3 10.30 3.82 1.81
CA ILE A 3 11.63 3.86 1.19
C ILE A 3 12.16 2.43 1.17
N ALA A 4 12.69 2.00 0.04
CA ALA A 4 13.24 0.66 -0.13
C ALA A 4 14.66 0.71 -0.69
N THR A 5 15.44 -0.33 -0.40
CA THR A 5 16.68 -0.64 -1.09
C THR A 5 16.63 -2.02 -1.69
N PHE A 6 17.20 -2.17 -2.88
CA PHE A 6 17.21 -3.43 -3.59
C PHE A 6 18.46 -3.56 -4.48
N ASN A 7 19.39 -4.41 -4.09
CA ASN A 7 20.44 -4.87 -5.00
C ASN A 7 19.78 -5.73 -6.09
N ILE A 8 19.65 -5.16 -7.28
CA ILE A 8 18.85 -5.74 -8.36
C ILE A 8 19.62 -6.79 -9.15
N ASN A 9 20.96 -6.84 -8.99
CA ASN A 9 21.86 -7.74 -9.70
C ASN A 9 21.57 -7.80 -11.20
N ASN A 10 21.93 -6.70 -11.89
CA ASN A 10 21.66 -6.36 -13.28
C ASN A 10 20.23 -5.89 -13.54
N VAL A 11 20.06 -4.56 -13.68
CA VAL A 11 18.75 -3.91 -13.81
C VAL A 11 17.99 -4.36 -15.06
N ASN A 12 18.68 -4.51 -16.19
CA ASN A 12 18.04 -4.89 -17.45
C ASN A 12 17.63 -6.36 -17.43
N LYS A 13 18.48 -7.24 -16.88
CA LYS A 13 18.16 -8.66 -16.73
C LYS A 13 16.95 -8.89 -15.82
N ARG A 14 16.77 -8.03 -14.81
CA ARG A 14 15.72 -8.15 -13.79
C ARG A 14 14.61 -7.12 -13.94
N LEU A 15 14.53 -6.43 -15.09
CA LEU A 15 13.61 -5.32 -15.30
C LEU A 15 12.16 -5.75 -15.10
N ALA A 16 11.74 -6.89 -15.65
CA ALA A 16 10.39 -7.41 -15.46
C ALA A 16 10.06 -7.65 -13.96
N ASN A 17 10.98 -8.27 -13.22
CA ASN A 17 10.83 -8.52 -11.79
C ASN A 17 10.79 -7.22 -10.98
N LEU A 18 11.62 -6.23 -11.36
CA LEU A 18 11.60 -4.90 -10.78
C LEU A 18 10.24 -4.22 -11.00
N LEU A 19 9.73 -4.21 -12.23
CA LEU A 19 8.45 -3.59 -12.57
C LEU A 19 7.27 -4.26 -11.85
N ASP A 20 7.28 -5.59 -11.77
CA ASP A 20 6.25 -6.32 -11.02
C ASP A 20 6.29 -6.00 -9.52
N TRP A 21 7.48 -5.91 -8.94
CA TRP A 21 7.62 -5.49 -7.55
C TRP A 21 7.22 -4.03 -7.34
N LEU A 22 7.64 -3.08 -8.19
CA LEU A 22 7.24 -1.66 -8.11
C LEU A 22 5.72 -1.50 -8.17
N ARG A 23 5.07 -2.26 -9.07
CA ARG A 23 3.60 -2.26 -9.23
C ARG A 23 2.86 -2.73 -7.98
N VAL A 24 3.41 -3.70 -7.25
CA VAL A 24 2.79 -4.30 -6.06
C VAL A 24 3.17 -3.56 -4.79
N ALA A 25 4.47 -3.39 -4.56
CA ALA A 25 5.03 -2.85 -3.32
C ALA A 25 4.94 -1.33 -3.21
N LYS A 26 4.81 -0.64 -4.36
CA LYS A 26 4.65 0.82 -4.49
C LYS A 26 5.50 1.63 -3.50
N PRO A 27 6.82 1.41 -3.42
CA PRO A 27 7.68 2.29 -2.65
C PRO A 27 7.60 3.72 -3.20
N ASP A 28 7.68 4.72 -2.32
CA ASP A 28 7.79 6.13 -2.74
C ASP A 28 9.21 6.45 -3.21
N VAL A 29 10.22 5.75 -2.66
CA VAL A 29 11.62 5.85 -3.05
C VAL A 29 12.25 4.47 -3.12
N VAL A 30 13.08 4.21 -4.14
CA VAL A 30 13.87 2.97 -4.26
C VAL A 30 15.33 3.29 -4.54
N CYS A 31 16.21 2.79 -3.68
CA CYS A 31 17.65 2.73 -3.92
C CYS A 31 17.98 1.40 -4.62
N LEU A 32 18.47 1.45 -5.85
CA LEU A 32 18.93 0.27 -6.59
C LEU A 32 20.45 0.16 -6.58
N GLN A 33 20.96 -1.06 -6.41
CA GLN A 33 22.40 -1.37 -6.50
C GLN A 33 22.66 -2.46 -7.54
N GLU A 34 23.90 -2.53 -8.03
CA GLU A 34 24.31 -3.46 -9.08
C GLU A 34 23.49 -3.31 -10.36
N LEU A 35 23.34 -2.08 -10.86
CA LEU A 35 22.71 -1.85 -12.16
C LEU A 35 23.40 -2.66 -13.27
N LYS A 36 24.74 -2.77 -13.22
CA LYS A 36 25.57 -3.46 -14.22
C LYS A 36 25.30 -3.00 -15.66
N ALA A 37 24.98 -1.72 -15.79
CA ALA A 37 24.66 -1.03 -17.02
C ALA A 37 25.37 0.33 -16.99
N ASP A 38 25.89 0.77 -18.13
CA ASP A 38 26.33 2.17 -18.31
C ASP A 38 25.11 3.10 -18.34
N ASP A 39 25.35 4.41 -18.26
CA ASP A 39 24.26 5.40 -18.15
C ASP A 39 23.25 5.30 -19.29
N ASP A 40 23.73 5.14 -20.53
CA ASP A 40 22.88 5.02 -21.73
C ASP A 40 22.07 3.72 -21.78
N ALA A 41 22.49 2.70 -21.03
CA ALA A 41 21.84 1.41 -20.99
C ALA A 41 20.85 1.29 -19.81
N PHE A 42 20.70 2.32 -18.99
CA PHE A 42 19.70 2.34 -17.94
C PHE A 42 18.27 2.43 -18.55
N PRO A 43 17.30 1.62 -18.09
CA PRO A 43 15.98 1.52 -18.73
C PRO A 43 15.05 2.68 -18.33
N ARG A 44 15.51 3.92 -18.51
CA ARG A 44 14.85 5.15 -18.06
C ARG A 44 13.38 5.23 -18.49
N GLU A 45 13.11 5.09 -19.79
CA GLU A 45 11.75 5.20 -20.35
C GLU A 45 10.77 4.18 -19.76
N THR A 46 11.25 2.96 -19.49
CA THR A 46 10.43 1.90 -18.92
C THR A 46 10.13 2.17 -17.44
N ILE A 47 11.10 2.73 -16.71
CA ILE A 47 10.93 3.14 -15.32
C ILE A 47 9.98 4.35 -15.21
N ASP A 48 10.10 5.34 -16.11
CA ASP A 48 9.16 6.46 -16.21
C ASP A 48 7.74 5.97 -16.49
N SER A 49 7.59 5.04 -17.45
CA SER A 49 6.30 4.43 -17.78
C SER A 49 5.68 3.66 -16.62
N ALA A 50 6.49 3.23 -15.64
CA ALA A 50 6.03 2.61 -14.40
C ALA A 50 5.63 3.62 -13.31
N GLY A 51 5.72 4.92 -13.60
CA GLY A 51 5.39 6.02 -12.68
C GLY A 51 6.54 6.44 -11.77
N TYR A 52 7.79 6.17 -12.16
CA TYR A 52 8.96 6.50 -11.35
C TYR A 52 9.94 7.40 -12.12
N GLY A 53 10.23 8.59 -11.57
CA GLY A 53 11.39 9.37 -11.98
C GLY A 53 12.67 8.76 -11.42
N ALA A 54 13.82 9.05 -12.01
CA ALA A 54 15.07 8.36 -11.70
C ALA A 54 16.31 9.22 -11.88
N VAL A 55 17.22 9.15 -10.91
CA VAL A 55 18.62 9.59 -11.06
C VAL A 55 19.54 8.40 -10.83
N TRP A 56 20.59 8.27 -11.64
CA TRP A 56 21.47 7.10 -11.58
C TRP A 56 22.92 7.46 -11.91
N ARG A 57 23.80 6.53 -11.54
CA ARG A 57 25.17 6.47 -12.00
C ARG A 57 25.47 5.03 -12.38
N GLY A 58 25.63 4.80 -13.67
CA GLY A 58 25.87 3.52 -14.30
C GLY A 58 27.36 3.14 -14.28
N GLN A 59 27.61 1.85 -14.39
CA GLN A 59 28.91 1.27 -14.66
C GLN A 59 28.73 -0.12 -15.27
N ARG A 60 29.33 -0.35 -16.44
CA ARG A 60 29.25 -1.65 -17.13
C ARG A 60 29.84 -2.78 -16.30
N ALA A 61 29.20 -3.95 -16.42
CA ALA A 61 29.60 -5.24 -15.84
C ALA A 61 29.62 -5.32 -14.31
N TRP A 62 29.91 -4.23 -13.62
CA TRP A 62 30.11 -4.15 -12.17
C TRP A 62 29.46 -2.88 -11.61
N ASN A 63 28.93 -2.94 -10.39
CA ASN A 63 28.41 -1.79 -9.65
C ASN A 63 27.20 -1.09 -10.33
N GLY A 64 27.08 0.22 -10.15
CA GLY A 64 25.97 1.06 -10.58
C GLY A 64 24.93 1.23 -9.48
N VAL A 65 24.45 2.47 -9.32
CA VAL A 65 23.45 2.84 -8.32
C VAL A 65 22.39 3.77 -8.91
N ALA A 66 21.15 3.64 -8.45
CA ALA A 66 20.06 4.54 -8.83
C ALA A 66 19.15 4.88 -7.65
N ILE A 67 18.54 6.06 -7.69
CA ILE A 67 17.42 6.44 -6.83
C ILE A 67 16.21 6.65 -7.73
N LEU A 68 15.17 5.86 -7.50
CA LEU A 68 13.87 6.02 -8.12
C LEU A 68 12.94 6.74 -7.16
N ALA A 69 12.09 7.63 -7.65
CA ALA A 69 11.03 8.27 -6.88
C ALA A 69 9.69 8.15 -7.59
N ARG A 70 8.65 7.72 -6.88
CA ARG A 70 7.32 7.58 -7.46
C ARG A 70 6.69 8.94 -7.67
N ASP A 71 6.11 9.16 -8.84
CA ASP A 71 5.33 10.35 -9.20
C ASP A 71 6.13 11.67 -9.18
N CYS A 72 7.47 11.63 -9.08
CA CYS A 72 8.33 12.81 -9.16
C CYS A 72 9.76 12.48 -9.59
N GLU A 73 10.49 13.50 -10.05
CA GLU A 73 11.92 13.38 -10.34
C GLU A 73 12.73 13.59 -9.05
N PRO A 74 13.64 12.67 -8.65
CA PRO A 74 14.55 12.91 -7.55
C PRO A 74 15.47 14.10 -7.84
N VAL A 75 15.68 14.98 -6.86
CA VAL A 75 16.63 16.09 -7.02
C VAL A 75 18.02 15.62 -6.64
N LEU A 76 18.85 15.33 -7.65
CA LEU A 76 20.23 14.87 -7.47
C LEU A 76 21.07 15.91 -6.69
N THR A 77 21.66 15.50 -5.57
CA THR A 77 22.54 16.34 -4.75
C THR A 77 24.00 15.93 -4.81
N ARG A 78 24.27 14.64 -5.11
CA ARG A 78 25.63 14.11 -5.25
C ARG A 78 25.67 12.85 -6.12
N GLN A 79 26.78 12.65 -6.83
CA GLN A 79 27.00 11.48 -7.70
C GLN A 79 28.13 10.54 -7.24
N GLU A 80 28.83 10.85 -6.15
CA GLU A 80 29.97 10.06 -5.69
C GLU A 80 30.19 10.20 -4.19
N LEU A 81 30.91 9.25 -3.59
CA LEU A 81 31.27 9.33 -2.17
C LEU A 81 32.49 10.25 -1.99
N PRO A 82 32.41 11.31 -1.18
CA PRO A 82 33.53 12.22 -0.98
C PRO A 82 34.77 11.56 -0.36
N GLY A 83 35.92 12.21 -0.53
CA GLY A 83 37.17 11.86 0.17
C GLY A 83 38.18 11.05 -0.62
N ASP A 84 37.93 10.75 -1.90
CA ASP A 84 38.92 10.19 -2.83
C ASP A 84 38.54 10.57 -4.28
N PRO A 85 39.21 11.55 -4.91
CA PRO A 85 38.90 11.98 -6.26
C PRO A 85 39.25 10.95 -7.34
N ASP A 86 40.08 9.95 -7.02
CA ASP A 86 40.52 8.93 -7.96
C ASP A 86 39.57 7.72 -8.00
N ASP A 87 38.65 7.61 -7.03
CA ASP A 87 37.64 6.54 -7.01
C ASP A 87 36.54 6.79 -8.06
N LYS A 88 36.66 6.11 -9.20
CA LYS A 88 35.69 6.19 -10.29
C LYS A 88 34.55 5.17 -10.19
N GLN A 89 34.48 4.35 -9.14
CA GLN A 89 33.45 3.30 -9.06
C GLN A 89 32.07 3.87 -8.72
N ALA A 90 31.06 3.51 -9.51
CA ALA A 90 29.67 3.93 -9.34
C ALA A 90 29.01 3.21 -8.16
N ARG A 91 29.33 3.64 -6.94
CA ARG A 91 28.93 2.99 -5.68
C ARG A 91 28.06 3.86 -4.78
N TYR A 92 27.88 5.13 -5.10
CA TYR A 92 27.20 6.08 -4.22
C TYR A 92 26.53 7.20 -5.01
N ILE A 93 25.31 7.56 -4.65
CA ILE A 93 24.55 8.68 -5.22
C ILE A 93 23.59 9.23 -4.15
N GLU A 94 23.31 10.52 -4.18
CA GLU A 94 22.37 11.18 -3.26
C GLU A 94 21.30 11.97 -4.01
N ALA A 95 20.07 11.93 -3.51
CA ALA A 95 19.02 12.80 -3.99
C ALA A 95 18.05 13.20 -2.87
N ALA A 96 17.48 14.40 -2.99
CA ALA A 96 16.36 14.83 -2.16
C ALA A 96 15.04 14.40 -2.80
N VAL A 97 14.17 13.77 -2.02
CA VAL A 97 12.82 13.38 -2.43
C VAL A 97 11.83 13.73 -1.32
N ASN A 98 10.85 14.60 -1.61
CA ASN A 98 9.76 14.95 -0.71
C ASN A 98 10.23 15.31 0.72
N GLY A 99 11.30 16.11 0.83
CA GLY A 99 11.86 16.59 2.10
C GLY A 99 12.68 15.56 2.90
N VAL A 100 13.13 14.48 2.25
CA VAL A 100 14.08 13.51 2.82
C VAL A 100 15.29 13.40 1.90
N LEU A 101 16.49 13.47 2.46
CA LEU A 101 17.73 13.22 1.72
C LEU A 101 18.02 11.72 1.71
N ILE A 102 18.24 11.16 0.54
CA ILE A 102 18.41 9.74 0.31
C ILE A 102 19.83 9.52 -0.18
N GLY A 103 20.64 8.78 0.57
CA GLY A 103 21.94 8.28 0.11
C GLY A 103 21.83 6.81 -0.29
N CYS A 104 21.91 6.53 -1.59
CA CYS A 104 21.93 5.18 -2.14
C CYS A 104 23.36 4.68 -2.26
N LEU A 105 23.68 3.52 -1.68
CA LEU A 105 25.03 2.99 -1.67
C LEU A 105 25.17 1.50 -2.02
N TYR A 106 26.30 1.16 -2.63
CA TYR A 106 26.75 -0.20 -2.90
C TYR A 106 28.20 -0.36 -2.42
N ALA A 107 28.36 -0.70 -1.14
CA ALA A 107 29.67 -0.81 -0.53
C ALA A 107 30.49 -1.95 -1.16
N PRO A 108 31.83 -1.84 -1.25
CA PRO A 108 32.66 -2.89 -1.83
C PRO A 108 32.51 -4.22 -1.10
N ASN A 109 32.36 -5.31 -1.86
CA ASN A 109 32.26 -6.67 -1.29
C ASN A 109 33.51 -7.05 -0.47
N GLY A 110 34.69 -6.76 -1.03
CA GLY A 110 35.99 -6.88 -0.37
C GLY A 110 36.67 -8.26 -0.47
N ASN A 111 36.06 -9.27 -1.11
CA ASN A 111 36.72 -10.56 -1.32
C ASN A 111 37.72 -10.51 -2.50
N PRO A 112 38.83 -11.28 -2.44
CA PRO A 112 39.29 -12.06 -1.28
C PRO A 112 39.85 -11.15 -0.17
N GLN A 113 39.88 -11.67 1.06
CA GLN A 113 40.51 -11.01 2.21
C GLN A 113 41.54 -11.95 2.85
N PRO A 114 42.71 -11.43 3.26
CA PRO A 114 43.19 -10.07 3.03
C PRO A 114 43.50 -9.81 1.54
N GLY A 115 43.70 -8.54 1.17
CA GLY A 115 44.10 -8.14 -0.18
C GLY A 115 43.59 -6.76 -0.58
N SER A 116 44.03 -6.25 -1.73
CA SER A 116 43.74 -4.88 -2.18
C SER A 116 42.24 -4.55 -2.29
N LYS A 117 41.39 -5.54 -2.59
CA LYS A 117 39.93 -5.36 -2.58
C LYS A 117 39.37 -5.16 -1.17
N PHE A 118 39.93 -5.86 -0.18
CA PHE A 118 39.56 -5.68 1.22
C PHE A 118 40.08 -4.34 1.75
N ASP A 119 41.30 -3.94 1.39
CA ASP A 119 41.85 -2.63 1.74
C ASP A 119 41.00 -1.50 1.17
N TYR A 120 40.59 -1.62 -0.10
CA TYR A 120 39.65 -0.69 -0.73
C TYR A 120 38.30 -0.64 -0.01
N LYS A 121 37.74 -1.79 0.41
CA LYS A 121 36.51 -1.82 1.21
C LYS A 121 36.66 -1.02 2.50
N LEU A 122 37.75 -1.23 3.24
CA LEU A 122 37.99 -0.51 4.50
C LEU A 122 38.19 0.98 4.27
N ALA A 123 38.93 1.37 3.22
CA ALA A 123 39.12 2.78 2.85
C ALA A 123 37.80 3.45 2.45
N TRP A 124 36.99 2.78 1.64
CA TRP A 124 35.67 3.26 1.22
C TRP A 124 34.72 3.42 2.41
N MET A 125 34.67 2.45 3.32
CA MET A 125 33.84 2.53 4.54
C MET A 125 34.31 3.64 5.49
N LYS A 126 35.61 3.92 5.57
CA LYS A 126 36.13 5.07 6.34
C LYS A 126 35.68 6.40 5.75
N ARG A 127 35.66 6.55 4.41
CA ARG A 127 35.08 7.72 3.73
C ARG A 127 33.58 7.85 4.01
N LEU A 128 32.85 6.72 3.98
CA LEU A 128 31.43 6.71 4.32
C LEU A 128 31.19 7.18 5.76
N LEU A 129 32.03 6.79 6.72
CA LEU A 129 31.92 7.28 8.10
C LEU A 129 32.04 8.80 8.20
N VAL A 130 33.02 9.41 7.52
CA VAL A 130 33.21 10.86 7.52
C VAL A 130 31.99 11.54 6.91
N HIS A 131 31.59 11.10 5.72
CA HIS A 131 30.47 11.69 5.00
C HIS A 131 29.12 11.51 5.71
N ALA A 132 28.89 10.34 6.32
CA ALA A 132 27.68 10.09 7.09
C ALA A 132 27.59 10.98 8.34
N GLU A 133 28.72 11.37 8.94
CA GLU A 133 28.70 12.34 10.04
C GLU A 133 28.31 13.74 9.54
N GLU A 134 28.79 14.17 8.37
CA GLU A 134 28.39 15.44 7.75
C GLU A 134 26.88 15.46 7.46
N LEU A 135 26.36 14.38 6.86
CA LEU A 135 24.93 14.23 6.57
C LEU A 135 24.08 14.24 7.85
N ARG A 136 24.55 13.58 8.91
CA ARG A 136 23.87 13.57 10.21
C ARG A 136 23.89 14.96 10.85
N ALA A 137 25.03 15.66 10.78
CA ALA A 137 25.20 17.00 11.34
C ALA A 137 24.35 18.07 10.62
N ALA A 138 23.91 17.81 9.39
CA ALA A 138 23.01 18.71 8.66
C ALA A 138 21.61 18.87 9.31
N GLY A 139 21.22 18.00 10.26
CA GLY A 139 19.99 18.16 11.03
C GLY A 139 18.70 18.04 10.21
N VAL A 140 18.77 17.38 9.05
CA VAL A 140 17.62 17.10 8.18
C VAL A 140 17.33 15.60 8.15
N PRO A 141 16.09 15.15 7.81
CA PRO A 141 15.82 13.74 7.64
C PRO A 141 16.66 13.13 6.52
N VAL A 142 17.64 12.31 6.89
CA VAL A 142 18.47 11.51 5.99
C VAL A 142 18.23 10.01 6.17
N VAL A 143 18.20 9.28 5.06
CA VAL A 143 18.22 7.81 4.99
C VAL A 143 19.40 7.36 4.14
N LEU A 144 20.30 6.57 4.73
CA LEU A 144 21.34 5.85 4.00
C LEU A 144 20.86 4.43 3.74
N ALA A 145 20.62 4.09 2.48
CA ALA A 145 20.00 2.83 2.08
C ALA A 145 20.84 2.13 1.01
N GLY A 146 21.08 0.84 1.20
CA GLY A 146 21.95 0.12 0.27
C GLY A 146 22.38 -1.26 0.73
N ASP A 147 23.14 -1.92 -0.13
CA ASP A 147 23.92 -3.10 0.20
C ASP A 147 25.26 -2.66 0.79
N TYR A 148 25.42 -2.87 2.09
CA TYR A 148 26.65 -2.52 2.81
C TYR A 148 27.73 -3.58 2.67
N ASN A 149 27.41 -4.75 2.11
CA ASN A 149 28.31 -5.90 2.09
C ASN A 149 28.93 -6.18 3.48
N VAL A 150 28.15 -5.98 4.55
CA VAL A 150 28.56 -6.26 5.93
C VAL A 150 27.44 -6.98 6.63
N VAL A 151 27.77 -8.13 7.23
CA VAL A 151 26.93 -8.85 8.19
C VAL A 151 27.23 -8.27 9.57
N PRO A 152 26.34 -7.48 10.20
CA PRO A 152 26.70 -6.73 11.40
C PRO A 152 27.06 -7.59 12.62
N ALA A 153 26.34 -8.69 12.83
CA ALA A 153 26.55 -9.62 13.93
C ALA A 153 26.24 -11.07 13.51
N ASP A 154 26.56 -12.05 14.37
CA ASP A 154 26.36 -13.46 14.03
C ASP A 154 24.88 -13.85 13.87
N ARG A 155 23.96 -13.08 14.48
CA ARG A 155 22.51 -13.23 14.26
C ARG A 155 22.05 -12.85 12.84
N ASP A 156 22.90 -12.13 12.10
CA ASP A 156 22.61 -11.62 10.75
C ASP A 156 23.07 -12.59 9.65
N ILE A 157 23.50 -13.80 10.02
CA ILE A 157 23.89 -14.87 9.10
C ILE A 157 23.40 -16.21 9.64
N TYR A 158 22.96 -17.10 8.75
CA TYR A 158 22.58 -18.46 9.15
C TYR A 158 23.77 -19.22 9.77
N PRO A 159 23.53 -20.19 10.67
CA PRO A 159 24.59 -20.96 11.31
C PRO A 159 25.52 -21.63 10.28
N THR A 160 26.79 -21.19 10.23
CA THR A 160 27.77 -21.65 9.24
C THR A 160 29.21 -21.38 9.64
N THR A 161 30.12 -22.22 9.15
CA THR A 161 31.56 -21.96 9.16
C THR A 161 32.09 -21.57 7.78
N SER A 162 31.30 -21.73 6.72
CA SER A 162 31.76 -21.55 5.34
C SER A 162 32.04 -20.09 4.94
N TYR A 163 31.67 -19.15 5.80
CA TYR A 163 31.91 -17.71 5.61
C TYR A 163 33.07 -17.19 6.45
N ARG A 164 33.76 -18.05 7.22
CA ARG A 164 34.84 -17.62 8.15
C ARG A 164 35.86 -16.67 7.50
N ASP A 165 36.29 -17.01 6.29
CA ASP A 165 37.31 -16.24 5.57
C ASP A 165 36.71 -15.20 4.61
N ASN A 166 35.41 -14.96 4.68
CA ASN A 166 34.73 -14.05 3.78
C ASN A 166 34.78 -12.61 4.30
N ALA A 167 35.09 -11.66 3.42
CA ALA A 167 35.14 -10.22 3.71
C ALA A 167 33.87 -9.62 4.33
N LEU A 168 32.71 -10.27 4.17
CA LEU A 168 31.42 -9.81 4.71
C LEU A 168 31.28 -9.96 6.23
N VAL A 169 32.03 -10.88 6.85
CA VAL A 169 31.91 -11.21 8.29
C VAL A 169 33.17 -10.85 9.10
N GLN A 170 34.16 -10.23 8.45
CA GLN A 170 35.42 -9.87 9.11
C GLN A 170 35.21 -8.80 10.21
N PRO A 171 36.04 -8.80 11.26
CA PRO A 171 35.89 -7.90 12.39
C PRO A 171 36.05 -6.43 12.00
N GLU A 172 36.87 -6.09 11.00
CA GLU A 172 37.17 -4.71 10.61
C GLU A 172 35.98 -4.01 9.94
N PRO A 173 35.32 -4.57 8.91
CA PRO A 173 34.07 -3.99 8.38
C PRO A 173 32.94 -3.95 9.43
N ARG A 174 32.81 -4.98 10.28
CA ARG A 174 31.86 -4.98 11.40
C ARG A 174 32.14 -3.85 12.39
N ALA A 175 33.41 -3.56 12.67
CA ALA A 175 33.80 -2.45 13.53
C ALA A 175 33.46 -1.09 12.89
N LEU A 176 33.70 -0.92 11.59
CA LEU A 176 33.33 0.31 10.86
C LEU A 176 31.81 0.51 10.82
N PHE A 177 31.02 -0.55 10.59
CA PHE A 177 29.56 -0.48 10.66
C PHE A 177 29.07 -0.10 12.06
N ARG A 178 29.66 -0.68 13.12
CA ARG A 178 29.35 -0.27 14.52
C ARG A 178 29.72 1.19 14.80
N LYS A 179 30.84 1.70 14.27
CA LYS A 179 31.20 3.12 14.38
C LYS A 179 30.17 4.02 13.69
N LEU A 180 29.63 3.59 12.56
CA LEU A 180 28.58 4.31 11.84
C LEU A 180 27.33 4.42 12.71
N LEU A 181 26.87 3.31 13.31
CA LEU A 181 25.77 3.35 14.27
C LEU A 181 26.09 4.22 15.50
N GLY A 182 27.35 4.21 15.95
CA GLY A 182 27.83 5.02 17.08
C GLY A 182 27.74 6.53 16.88
N GLN A 183 27.64 7.01 15.64
CA GLN A 183 27.35 8.43 15.34
C GLN A 183 25.91 8.82 15.69
N GLY A 184 25.02 7.86 15.92
CA GLY A 184 23.58 8.09 16.15
C GLY A 184 22.69 7.66 14.98
N TRP A 185 23.26 7.02 13.96
CA TRP A 185 22.47 6.37 12.90
C TRP A 185 21.72 5.16 13.45
N LYS A 186 20.43 5.08 13.13
CA LYS A 186 19.56 4.00 13.59
C LYS A 186 19.37 2.96 12.50
N ASP A 187 19.78 1.72 12.76
CA ASP A 187 19.44 0.56 11.92
C ASP A 187 17.93 0.27 12.04
N ALA A 188 17.17 0.62 11.00
CA ALA A 188 15.71 0.57 11.05
C ALA A 188 15.17 -0.85 11.21
N ILE A 189 15.75 -1.82 10.48
CA ILE A 189 15.32 -3.22 10.52
C ILE A 189 15.59 -3.79 11.90
N ARG A 190 16.83 -3.65 12.39
CA ARG A 190 17.20 -4.22 13.69
C ARG A 190 16.49 -3.54 14.85
N THR A 191 16.12 -2.27 14.72
CA THR A 191 15.32 -1.57 15.73
C THR A 191 13.93 -2.17 15.89
N LEU A 192 13.25 -2.50 14.79
CA LEU A 192 11.88 -3.01 14.82
C LEU A 192 11.81 -4.53 14.96
N HIS A 193 12.86 -5.22 14.54
CA HIS A 193 12.98 -6.68 14.55
C HIS A 193 14.28 -7.07 15.26
N PRO A 194 14.38 -6.87 16.59
CA PRO A 194 15.62 -7.03 17.35
C PRO A 194 16.14 -8.47 17.32
N ASP A 195 15.25 -9.45 17.30
CA ASP A 195 15.57 -10.87 17.47
C ASP A 195 15.37 -11.71 16.21
N GLU A 196 14.70 -11.18 15.19
CA GLU A 196 14.49 -11.90 13.95
C GLU A 196 15.73 -11.86 13.05
N PRO A 197 16.03 -12.92 12.27
CA PRO A 197 17.22 -12.93 11.41
C PRO A 197 17.20 -11.85 10.33
N MET A 198 16.02 -11.56 9.75
CA MET A 198 15.79 -10.52 8.75
C MET A 198 16.80 -10.55 7.58
N TYR A 199 17.11 -11.75 7.07
CA TYR A 199 18.01 -11.89 5.94
C TYR A 199 17.48 -11.14 4.71
N THR A 200 18.42 -10.61 3.91
CA THR A 200 18.15 -9.87 2.67
C THR A 200 18.84 -10.50 1.47
N PHE A 201 19.75 -11.46 1.69
CA PHE A 201 20.54 -12.11 0.66
C PHE A 201 20.58 -13.64 0.82
N TRP A 202 20.41 -14.34 -0.30
CA TRP A 202 20.57 -15.79 -0.39
C TRP A 202 21.28 -16.15 -1.70
N HIS A 203 22.55 -16.54 -1.58
CA HIS A 203 23.38 -16.95 -2.71
C HIS A 203 22.70 -18.06 -3.55
N TYR A 204 22.82 -18.00 -4.88
CA TYR A 204 22.14 -18.96 -5.78
C TYR A 204 22.57 -20.42 -5.56
N MET A 205 23.86 -20.66 -5.32
CA MET A 205 24.40 -22.01 -5.14
C MET A 205 24.02 -22.63 -3.79
N ARG A 206 24.16 -23.96 -3.67
CA ARG A 206 24.03 -24.74 -2.41
C ARG A 206 22.64 -24.65 -1.76
N ASN A 207 21.61 -24.38 -2.57
CA ASN A 207 20.20 -24.38 -2.17
C ASN A 207 19.92 -23.44 -0.97
N ARG A 208 20.57 -22.26 -0.94
CA ARG A 208 20.49 -21.36 0.24
C ARG A 208 19.10 -20.80 0.47
N TRP A 209 18.37 -20.50 -0.60
CA TRP A 209 17.01 -19.99 -0.51
C TRP A 209 16.07 -20.98 0.20
N ASN A 210 15.93 -22.21 -0.29
CA ASN A 210 15.01 -23.21 0.25
C ASN A 210 15.37 -23.65 1.68
N ARG A 211 16.62 -23.45 2.11
CA ARG A 211 17.09 -23.76 3.47
C ARG A 211 17.05 -22.57 4.42
N ASP A 212 16.59 -21.42 3.94
CA ASP A 212 16.70 -20.13 4.61
C ASP A 212 18.11 -19.82 5.15
N ALA A 213 19.13 -20.19 4.38
CA ALA A 213 20.51 -19.98 4.73
C ALA A 213 21.00 -18.62 4.20
N GLY A 214 20.46 -17.55 4.78
CA GLY A 214 20.64 -16.17 4.32
C GLY A 214 21.61 -15.31 5.12
N LEU A 215 21.89 -14.12 4.60
CA LEU A 215 22.66 -13.05 5.22
C LEU A 215 21.82 -11.76 5.21
N ARG A 216 21.97 -10.89 6.22
CA ARG A 216 21.44 -9.52 6.19
C ARG A 216 22.55 -8.54 5.80
N LEU A 217 22.52 -8.12 4.54
CA LEU A 217 23.53 -7.23 3.92
C LEU A 217 22.97 -5.86 3.55
N ASP A 218 21.66 -5.79 3.31
CA ASP A 218 20.97 -4.60 2.88
C ASP A 218 20.37 -3.89 4.10
N HIS A 219 20.74 -2.62 4.29
CA HIS A 219 20.37 -1.85 5.48
C HIS A 219 19.77 -0.51 5.08
N LEU A 220 18.84 -0.01 5.92
CA LEU A 220 18.35 1.36 5.86
C LEU A 220 18.67 2.03 7.19
N LEU A 221 19.69 2.88 7.20
CA LEU A 221 20.14 3.62 8.37
C LEU A 221 19.49 5.00 8.39
N LEU A 222 18.92 5.37 9.52
CA LEU A 222 18.18 6.62 9.69
C LEU A 222 18.96 7.61 10.54
N SER A 223 19.05 8.84 10.07
CA SER A 223 19.39 10.00 10.92
C SER A 223 18.44 10.09 12.12
N PRO A 224 18.81 10.75 13.22
CA PRO A 224 17.92 10.99 14.36
C PRO A 224 16.56 11.56 13.93
N GLU A 225 16.54 12.51 13.00
CA GLU A 225 15.37 13.18 12.46
C GLU A 225 14.46 12.21 11.72
N ALA A 226 15.03 11.39 10.81
CA ALA A 226 14.27 10.36 10.09
C ALA A 226 13.78 9.25 11.02
N ALA A 227 14.57 8.87 12.02
CA ALA A 227 14.22 7.84 13.00
C ALA A 227 12.98 8.21 13.83
N THR A 228 12.75 9.52 14.09
CA THR A 228 11.52 9.99 14.76
C THR A 228 10.25 9.71 13.96
N ARG A 229 10.39 9.50 12.65
CA ARG A 229 9.28 9.25 11.71
C ARG A 229 9.09 7.76 11.42
N MET A 230 9.94 6.88 11.94
CA MET A 230 9.90 5.45 11.60
C MET A 230 8.60 4.80 12.11
N VAL A 231 7.85 4.19 11.17
CA VAL A 231 6.57 3.51 11.44
C VAL A 231 6.73 2.00 11.40
N SER A 232 7.39 1.48 10.35
CA SER A 232 7.58 0.05 10.13
C SER A 232 8.81 -0.19 9.26
N ALA A 233 9.39 -1.38 9.35
CA ALA A 233 10.46 -1.86 8.49
C ALA A 233 10.24 -3.34 8.18
N GLY A 234 10.82 -3.82 7.09
CA GLY A 234 10.67 -5.22 6.69
C GLY A 234 11.54 -5.58 5.49
N VAL A 235 11.39 -6.83 5.08
CA VAL A 235 12.03 -7.38 3.86
C VAL A 235 10.93 -8.05 3.04
N ASP A 236 10.81 -7.68 1.78
CA ASP A 236 9.90 -8.32 0.82
C ASP A 236 10.54 -9.63 0.33
N ARG A 237 10.76 -10.55 1.28
CA ARG A 237 11.53 -11.79 1.09
C ARG A 237 11.01 -12.64 -0.08
N GLU A 238 9.70 -12.69 -0.29
CA GLU A 238 9.08 -13.46 -1.38
C GLU A 238 9.58 -13.06 -2.77
N VAL A 239 10.08 -11.83 -2.94
CA VAL A 239 10.67 -11.36 -4.22
C VAL A 239 11.93 -12.15 -4.57
N ARG A 240 12.65 -12.70 -3.59
CA ARG A 240 13.79 -13.61 -3.83
C ARG A 240 13.34 -14.98 -4.33
N GLY A 241 12.09 -15.38 -4.06
CA GLY A 241 11.56 -16.69 -4.38
C GLY A 241 11.03 -16.84 -5.81
N ILE A 242 10.89 -15.75 -6.57
CA ILE A 242 10.35 -15.80 -7.93
C ILE A 242 11.40 -16.26 -8.95
N GLU A 243 10.92 -16.72 -10.11
CA GLU A 243 11.80 -17.09 -11.22
C GLU A 243 12.67 -15.89 -11.65
N ASN A 244 13.92 -16.16 -11.97
CA ASN A 244 14.87 -15.12 -12.36
C ASN A 244 15.02 -14.01 -11.32
N ALA A 245 14.79 -14.24 -10.02
CA ALA A 245 15.03 -13.24 -8.99
C ALA A 245 16.50 -12.79 -8.91
N SER A 246 16.72 -11.61 -8.31
CA SER A 246 18.01 -11.26 -7.71
C SER A 246 18.33 -12.23 -6.57
N ASP A 247 19.60 -12.35 -6.19
CA ASP A 247 20.03 -13.06 -4.98
C ASP A 247 19.72 -12.26 -3.70
N HIS A 248 19.37 -10.98 -3.85
CA HIS A 248 18.85 -10.14 -2.78
C HIS A 248 17.32 -10.04 -2.82
N ALA A 249 16.72 -9.68 -1.69
CA ALA A 249 15.33 -9.27 -1.55
C ALA A 249 15.25 -7.78 -1.18
N PRO A 250 14.22 -7.04 -1.63
CA PRO A 250 14.05 -5.64 -1.25
C PRO A 250 13.84 -5.48 0.26
N ALA A 251 14.68 -4.67 0.88
CA ALA A 251 14.52 -4.21 2.25
C ALA A 251 13.83 -2.85 2.26
N TRP A 252 12.95 -2.58 3.23
CA TRP A 252 12.18 -1.33 3.24
C TRP A 252 11.86 -0.81 4.63
N ILE A 253 11.54 0.48 4.67
CA ILE A 253 10.98 1.20 5.81
C ILE A 253 9.76 2.01 5.38
N VAL A 254 8.93 2.39 6.34
CA VAL A 254 7.90 3.40 6.19
C VAL A 254 8.16 4.51 7.21
N LEU A 255 8.27 5.73 6.71
CA LEU A 255 8.31 6.96 7.48
C LEU A 255 6.93 7.63 7.47
N SER A 256 6.49 8.15 8.62
CA SER A 256 5.32 9.00 8.73
C SER A 256 5.55 10.35 8.04
N ASN A 257 4.47 10.97 7.56
CA ASN A 257 4.51 12.33 7.02
C ASN A 257 4.43 13.41 8.13
N ARG A 258 4.34 13.00 9.41
CA ARG A 258 4.38 13.88 10.58
C ARG A 258 5.59 13.50 11.44
N ALA A 259 6.46 14.45 11.73
CA ALA A 259 7.48 14.27 12.76
C ALA A 259 6.78 13.90 14.08
N SER A 260 7.24 12.84 14.75
CA SER A 260 6.74 12.56 16.10
C SER A 260 7.22 13.70 17.01
N ARG A 261 6.28 14.52 17.48
CA ARG A 261 6.58 15.50 18.53
C ARG A 261 6.84 14.73 19.81
N LYS A 262 8.11 14.53 20.17
CA LYS A 262 8.49 14.37 21.58
C LYS A 262 8.13 15.68 22.28
N VAL A 263 7.27 15.58 23.29
CA VAL A 263 6.95 16.66 24.20
C VAL A 263 8.22 17.00 24.99
N ILE A 264 8.75 18.20 24.78
CA ILE A 264 9.68 18.85 25.71
C ILE A 264 8.84 19.86 26.49
N PRO A 265 8.84 19.86 27.83
CA PRO A 265 8.11 20.85 28.59
C PRO A 265 8.87 22.18 28.50
N ALA A 266 8.27 23.16 27.82
CA ALA A 266 8.69 24.55 27.89
C ALA A 266 7.65 25.35 28.67
N ALA A 267 8.16 26.29 29.46
CA ALA A 267 7.50 26.99 30.55
C ALA A 267 6.17 27.69 30.18
N SER A 268 5.34 27.77 31.21
CA SER A 268 4.01 28.38 31.26
C SER A 268 3.99 29.87 30.91
N GLU A 269 3.10 30.26 30.00
CA GLU A 269 2.50 31.60 29.95
C GLU A 269 0.98 31.51 29.67
N PRO A 270 0.18 32.50 30.11
CA PRO A 270 -1.19 32.27 30.55
C PRO A 270 -2.23 32.21 29.42
N ALA A 271 -3.28 31.45 29.69
CA ALA A 271 -4.37 31.11 28.79
C ALA A 271 -5.17 32.33 28.30
N ARG A 272 -5.53 32.30 27.02
CA ARG A 272 -6.63 33.11 26.44
C ARG A 272 -7.85 32.21 26.17
N PRO A 273 -9.07 32.78 26.22
CA PRO A 273 -10.28 32.01 26.45
C PRO A 273 -10.71 31.14 25.26
N ASN A 274 -11.27 30.01 25.67
CA ASN A 274 -11.72 28.87 24.92
C ASN A 274 -12.95 29.20 24.05
N THR A 275 -12.78 29.26 22.73
CA THR A 275 -13.87 29.04 21.78
C THR A 275 -13.75 27.60 21.28
N GLN A 276 -14.50 26.69 21.92
CA GLN A 276 -14.63 25.30 21.48
C GLN A 276 -15.22 25.26 20.08
N LEU A 277 -14.36 25.07 19.07
CA LEU A 277 -14.75 24.45 17.82
C LEU A 277 -15.16 22.99 18.11
N PRO A 278 -16.22 22.46 17.48
CA PRO A 278 -16.66 21.08 17.73
C PRO A 278 -15.54 20.11 17.36
N GLN A 279 -15.02 19.40 18.37
CA GLN A 279 -14.07 18.32 18.17
C GLN A 279 -14.71 17.19 17.36
N GLN A 280 -14.19 16.88 16.16
CA GLN A 280 -14.21 15.55 15.50
C GLN A 280 -13.20 15.52 14.33
N PRO A 281 -12.68 14.34 13.89
CA PRO A 281 -12.36 13.12 14.64
C PRO A 281 -10.95 12.54 14.30
N ALA A 282 -10.43 11.69 15.20
CA ALA A 282 -9.08 11.11 15.20
C ALA A 282 -8.79 9.97 14.18
N GLY A 283 -9.50 9.90 13.04
CA GLY A 283 -9.35 8.86 12.00
C GLY A 283 -10.46 8.90 10.93
N PRO A 284 -10.32 8.20 9.78
CA PRO A 284 -11.32 8.21 8.70
C PRO A 284 -12.60 7.45 9.06
N LEU A 285 -13.71 7.74 8.39
CA LEU A 285 -14.85 6.83 8.33
C LEU A 285 -14.56 5.74 7.30
N LEU A 286 -14.62 4.47 7.69
CA LEU A 286 -14.52 3.35 6.77
C LEU A 286 -15.94 2.85 6.42
N ALA A 287 -16.33 2.97 5.16
CA ALA A 287 -17.52 2.35 4.60
C ALA A 287 -17.12 1.11 3.79
N VAL A 288 -17.74 -0.04 4.05
CA VAL A 288 -17.40 -1.32 3.41
C VAL A 288 -18.61 -1.84 2.67
N ASP A 289 -18.40 -2.24 1.43
CA ASP A 289 -19.37 -2.95 0.61
C ASP A 289 -19.47 -4.41 1.07
N GLY A 290 -20.50 -4.71 1.85
CA GLY A 290 -20.69 -6.02 2.47
C GLY A 290 -20.92 -7.12 1.44
N ASP A 291 -21.85 -6.89 0.51
CA ASP A 291 -22.22 -7.85 -0.54
C ASP A 291 -21.04 -8.12 -1.47
N ASN A 292 -20.36 -7.09 -2.00
CA ASN A 292 -19.23 -7.27 -2.91
C ASN A 292 -18.13 -8.14 -2.30
N PHE A 293 -17.78 -7.88 -1.03
CA PHE A 293 -16.75 -8.64 -0.35
C PHE A 293 -17.21 -10.03 0.11
N ALA A 294 -18.47 -10.20 0.51
CA ALA A 294 -19.02 -11.52 0.82
C ALA A 294 -18.96 -12.43 -0.40
N HIS A 295 -19.43 -11.95 -1.56
CA HIS A 295 -19.35 -12.65 -2.84
C HIS A 295 -17.90 -12.99 -3.20
N ARG A 296 -17.01 -12.00 -3.17
CA ARG A 296 -15.59 -12.20 -3.49
C ARG A 296 -14.95 -13.28 -2.63
N MET A 297 -15.18 -13.25 -1.32
CA MET A 297 -14.58 -14.20 -0.38
C MET A 297 -15.20 -15.60 -0.51
N TYR A 298 -16.50 -15.67 -0.80
CA TYR A 298 -17.18 -16.93 -1.10
C TYR A 298 -16.55 -17.66 -2.29
N HIS A 299 -16.25 -16.94 -3.37
CA HIS A 299 -15.64 -17.54 -4.56
C HIS A 299 -14.14 -17.78 -4.43
N ALA A 300 -13.45 -17.01 -3.59
CA ALA A 300 -12.00 -17.12 -3.41
C ALA A 300 -11.58 -18.24 -2.44
N LEU A 301 -12.44 -18.64 -1.50
CA LEU A 301 -12.09 -19.59 -0.44
C LEU A 301 -12.70 -20.98 -0.67
N PRO A 302 -12.03 -22.07 -0.21
CA PRO A 302 -12.54 -23.43 -0.33
C PRO A 302 -13.92 -23.62 0.34
N LYS A 303 -14.80 -24.38 -0.32
CA LYS A 303 -16.14 -24.72 0.23
C LYS A 303 -16.09 -25.69 1.42
N THR A 304 -14.92 -26.27 1.69
CA THR A 304 -14.66 -27.13 2.85
C THR A 304 -14.62 -26.37 4.18
N ILE A 305 -14.56 -25.04 4.15
CA ILE A 305 -14.59 -24.21 5.36
C ILE A 305 -16.04 -24.15 5.88
N GLN A 306 -16.26 -24.79 7.03
CA GLN A 306 -17.57 -24.94 7.67
C GLN A 306 -17.55 -24.43 9.11
N LYS A 307 -18.73 -24.09 9.64
CA LYS A 307 -18.94 -23.89 11.06
C LYS A 307 -18.97 -25.25 11.78
N ALA A 308 -18.93 -25.21 13.12
CA ALA A 308 -19.06 -26.38 13.98
C ALA A 308 -20.35 -27.21 13.74
N ASP A 309 -21.42 -26.57 13.26
CA ASP A 309 -22.69 -27.21 12.90
C ASP A 309 -22.71 -27.81 11.47
N GLY A 310 -21.59 -27.77 10.75
CA GLY A 310 -21.44 -28.28 9.38
C GLY A 310 -21.90 -27.31 8.29
N SER A 311 -22.51 -26.18 8.64
CA SER A 311 -22.96 -25.21 7.63
C SER A 311 -21.79 -24.36 7.07
N PRO A 312 -21.88 -23.83 5.84
CA PRO A 312 -20.77 -23.12 5.19
C PRO A 312 -20.28 -21.88 5.95
N ALA A 313 -18.97 -21.66 5.97
CA ALA A 313 -18.33 -20.54 6.67
C ALA A 313 -17.26 -19.80 5.85
N GLY A 314 -17.02 -20.18 4.59
CA GLY A 314 -15.98 -19.58 3.74
C GLY A 314 -16.14 -18.07 3.59
N ALA A 315 -17.36 -17.58 3.31
CA ALA A 315 -17.61 -16.15 3.16
C ALA A 315 -17.42 -15.41 4.49
N ILE A 316 -17.88 -16.01 5.60
CA ILE A 316 -17.72 -15.48 6.96
C ILE A 316 -16.24 -15.29 7.29
N LEU A 317 -15.42 -16.33 7.11
CA LEU A 317 -14.00 -16.29 7.44
C LEU A 317 -13.24 -15.25 6.60
N GLY A 318 -13.45 -15.25 5.28
CA GLY A 318 -12.76 -14.34 4.38
C GLY A 318 -13.14 -12.88 4.62
N PHE A 319 -14.45 -12.60 4.75
CA PHE A 319 -14.94 -11.26 5.04
C PHE A 319 -14.42 -10.76 6.38
N ALA A 320 -14.47 -11.59 7.43
CA ALA A 320 -13.97 -11.22 8.75
C ALA A 320 -12.48 -10.85 8.70
N ASN A 321 -11.63 -11.68 8.08
CA ASN A 321 -10.20 -11.39 7.97
C ASN A 321 -9.92 -10.09 7.22
N MET A 322 -10.65 -9.84 6.13
CA MET A 322 -10.53 -8.60 5.38
C MET A 322 -10.95 -7.40 6.22
N LEU A 323 -12.10 -7.46 6.90
CA LEU A 323 -12.61 -6.37 7.72
C LEU A 323 -11.64 -6.02 8.85
N LEU A 324 -11.08 -7.04 9.53
CA LEU A 324 -10.07 -6.86 10.56
C LEU A 324 -8.78 -6.26 9.99
N ARG A 325 -8.33 -6.69 8.80
CA ARG A 325 -7.15 -6.13 8.12
C ARG A 325 -7.37 -4.66 7.76
N LEU A 326 -8.52 -4.31 7.19
CA LEU A 326 -8.89 -2.93 6.87
C LEU A 326 -8.93 -2.06 8.13
N TRP A 327 -9.57 -2.55 9.20
CA TRP A 327 -9.63 -1.82 10.47
C TRP A 327 -8.24 -1.59 11.06
N ARG A 328 -7.37 -2.62 11.07
CA ARG A 328 -6.01 -2.52 11.61
C ARG A 328 -5.13 -1.56 10.81
N GLY A 329 -5.24 -1.61 9.47
CA GLY A 329 -4.44 -0.79 8.57
C GLY A 329 -4.87 0.67 8.52
N GLU A 330 -6.18 0.93 8.54
CA GLU A 330 -6.73 2.27 8.35
C GLU A 330 -7.07 2.99 9.66
N ARG A 331 -7.14 2.25 10.78
CA ARG A 331 -7.50 2.75 12.12
C ARG A 331 -8.71 3.71 12.08
N PRO A 332 -9.84 3.28 11.49
CA PRO A 332 -10.97 4.17 11.28
C PRO A 332 -11.62 4.55 12.61
N ARG A 333 -12.18 5.76 12.67
CA ARG A 333 -12.94 6.23 13.84
C ARG A 333 -14.27 5.49 14.02
N ALA A 334 -14.77 4.94 12.92
CA ALA A 334 -16.05 4.28 12.78
C ALA A 334 -16.04 3.45 11.50
N VAL A 335 -16.72 2.32 11.55
CA VAL A 335 -16.92 1.41 10.43
C VAL A 335 -18.42 1.25 10.20
N ILE A 336 -18.79 1.36 8.92
CA ILE A 336 -20.12 1.04 8.44
C ILE A 336 -20.01 -0.01 7.34
N VAL A 337 -20.83 -1.05 7.40
CA VAL A 337 -20.89 -2.08 6.37
C VAL A 337 -22.27 -2.02 5.72
N ALA A 338 -22.28 -1.75 4.42
CA ALA A 338 -23.48 -1.62 3.61
C ALA A 338 -23.92 -2.99 3.09
N TRP A 339 -25.24 -3.22 3.06
CA TRP A 339 -25.81 -4.48 2.62
C TRP A 339 -27.04 -4.30 1.73
N ASP A 340 -27.19 -5.19 0.76
CA ASP A 340 -28.38 -5.28 -0.08
C ASP A 340 -29.59 -5.88 0.63
N THR A 341 -30.75 -5.54 0.10
CA THR A 341 -32.03 -6.18 0.46
C THR A 341 -32.53 -7.00 -0.72
N LEU A 342 -31.87 -8.12 -1.00
CA LEU A 342 -32.11 -8.98 -2.17
C LEU A 342 -33.57 -9.43 -2.38
N SER A 343 -34.38 -9.48 -1.31
CA SER A 343 -35.78 -9.90 -1.39
C SER A 343 -36.77 -8.79 -1.74
N LYS A 344 -36.32 -7.54 -1.92
CA LYS A 344 -37.19 -6.39 -2.21
C LYS A 344 -36.65 -5.60 -3.40
N PRO A 345 -37.50 -5.25 -4.39
CA PRO A 345 -37.06 -4.43 -5.52
C PRO A 345 -36.64 -3.04 -5.05
N THR A 346 -35.57 -2.53 -5.66
CA THR A 346 -35.04 -1.18 -5.42
C THR A 346 -35.74 -0.16 -6.31
N TYR A 347 -35.47 1.12 -6.11
CA TYR A 347 -35.97 2.15 -7.03
C TYR A 347 -35.44 1.97 -8.47
N ARG A 348 -34.26 1.36 -8.64
CA ARG A 348 -33.68 1.03 -9.96
C ARG A 348 -34.51 -0.01 -10.70
N HIS A 349 -34.87 -1.11 -10.02
CA HIS A 349 -35.74 -2.16 -10.57
C HIS A 349 -37.11 -1.64 -11.02
N LYS A 350 -37.68 -0.69 -10.26
CA LYS A 350 -38.95 -0.04 -10.61
C LYS A 350 -38.83 0.88 -11.82
N ALA A 351 -37.68 1.56 -11.96
CA ALA A 351 -37.44 2.49 -13.05
C ALA A 351 -37.06 1.77 -14.37
N TYR A 352 -36.42 0.60 -14.28
CA TYR A 352 -36.00 -0.18 -15.45
C TYR A 352 -36.02 -1.68 -15.15
N ALA A 353 -37.03 -2.37 -15.68
CA ALA A 353 -37.29 -3.78 -15.36
C ALA A 353 -36.15 -4.72 -15.77
N ALA A 354 -35.35 -4.37 -16.78
CA ALA A 354 -34.23 -5.20 -17.19
C ALA A 354 -33.02 -5.09 -16.23
N TYR A 355 -32.97 -4.06 -15.36
CA TYR A 355 -31.87 -3.83 -14.42
C TYR A 355 -31.59 -5.09 -13.60
N GLN A 356 -30.36 -5.60 -13.71
CA GLN A 356 -29.88 -6.79 -12.99
C GLN A 356 -30.76 -8.06 -13.11
N SER A 357 -31.70 -8.08 -14.06
CA SER A 357 -32.62 -9.21 -14.23
C SER A 357 -31.87 -10.52 -14.50
N GLY A 358 -32.36 -11.64 -13.98
CA GLY A 358 -31.74 -12.95 -14.18
C GLY A 358 -30.42 -13.18 -13.45
N ARG A 359 -30.04 -12.33 -12.48
CA ARG A 359 -29.00 -12.68 -11.51
C ARG A 359 -29.52 -13.76 -10.56
N GLU A 360 -28.77 -14.84 -10.44
CA GLU A 360 -29.02 -15.92 -9.49
C GLU A 360 -27.85 -16.03 -8.52
N PHE A 361 -28.15 -16.25 -7.26
CA PHE A 361 -27.16 -16.35 -6.20
C PHE A 361 -27.26 -17.71 -5.51
N ASP A 362 -26.09 -18.28 -5.22
CA ASP A 362 -25.96 -19.57 -4.54
C ASP A 362 -26.56 -19.51 -3.13
N GLU A 363 -27.47 -20.44 -2.80
CA GLU A 363 -28.09 -20.54 -1.47
C GLU A 363 -27.07 -20.70 -0.34
N ALA A 364 -25.94 -21.37 -0.59
CA ALA A 364 -24.87 -21.54 0.38
C ALA A 364 -24.18 -20.21 0.71
N LEU A 365 -24.18 -19.24 -0.21
CA LEU A 365 -23.74 -17.88 0.06
C LEU A 365 -24.84 -17.08 0.78
N LEU A 366 -26.08 -17.14 0.27
CA LEU A 366 -27.21 -16.39 0.86
C LEU A 366 -27.41 -16.71 2.35
N SER A 367 -27.26 -17.99 2.72
CA SER A 367 -27.37 -18.45 4.11
C SER A 367 -26.34 -17.83 5.07
N GLN A 368 -25.20 -17.34 4.58
CA GLN A 368 -24.13 -16.76 5.41
C GLN A 368 -24.32 -15.27 5.72
N PHE A 369 -25.18 -14.54 5.00
CA PHE A 369 -25.35 -13.09 5.17
C PHE A 369 -25.88 -12.67 6.55
N ALA A 370 -26.72 -13.50 7.17
CA ALA A 370 -27.18 -13.24 8.53
C ALA A 370 -26.03 -13.27 9.54
N GLU A 371 -25.13 -14.25 9.41
CA GLU A 371 -23.96 -14.40 10.28
C GLU A 371 -22.89 -13.33 10.00
N LEU A 372 -22.70 -12.92 8.74
CA LEU A 372 -21.85 -11.79 8.39
C LEU A 372 -22.29 -10.50 9.09
N ARG A 373 -23.58 -10.19 9.07
CA ARG A 373 -24.13 -9.02 9.79
C ARG A 373 -23.97 -9.14 11.31
N ARG A 374 -24.19 -10.34 11.86
CA ARG A 374 -23.92 -10.62 13.28
C ARG A 374 -22.44 -10.41 13.63
N PHE A 375 -21.51 -10.76 12.73
CA PHE A 375 -20.08 -10.48 12.92
C PHE A 375 -19.80 -8.98 13.04
N VAL A 376 -20.33 -8.19 12.10
CA VAL A 376 -20.16 -6.72 12.09
C VAL A 376 -20.67 -6.10 13.40
N GLU A 377 -21.85 -6.51 13.86
CA GLU A 377 -22.41 -6.07 15.14
C GLU A 377 -21.56 -6.51 16.33
N ALA A 378 -21.06 -7.75 16.32
CA ALA A 378 -20.19 -8.26 17.39
C ALA A 378 -18.85 -7.53 17.45
N CYS A 379 -18.35 -6.98 16.33
CA CYS A 379 -17.19 -6.10 16.31
C CYS A 379 -17.49 -4.69 16.87
N GLY A 380 -18.75 -4.34 17.10
CA GLY A 380 -19.17 -3.00 17.53
C GLY A 380 -19.33 -2.02 16.36
N PHE A 381 -19.42 -2.53 15.14
CA PHE A 381 -19.57 -1.75 13.91
C PHE A 381 -21.04 -1.69 13.47
N THR A 382 -21.34 -0.80 12.53
CA THR A 382 -22.73 -0.52 12.12
C THR A 382 -23.05 -1.21 10.79
N ASN A 383 -24.14 -1.98 10.75
CA ASN A 383 -24.76 -2.44 9.51
C ASN A 383 -25.66 -1.34 8.93
N ALA A 384 -25.56 -1.06 7.63
CA ALA A 384 -26.45 -0.18 6.88
C ALA A 384 -27.23 -0.98 5.85
N ARG A 385 -28.55 -1.00 6.00
CA ARG A 385 -29.47 -1.74 5.12
C ARG A 385 -30.88 -1.21 5.30
N ALA A 386 -31.61 -1.01 4.20
CA ALA A 386 -33.02 -0.67 4.19
C ALA A 386 -33.66 -1.14 2.88
N ALA A 387 -34.95 -1.49 2.93
CA ALA A 387 -35.67 -1.89 1.72
C ALA A 387 -35.72 -0.73 0.71
N GLY A 388 -35.61 -1.07 -0.58
CA GLY A 388 -35.66 -0.10 -1.67
C GLY A 388 -34.31 0.51 -2.07
N TYR A 389 -33.23 0.20 -1.36
CA TYR A 389 -31.87 0.70 -1.60
C TYR A 389 -30.88 -0.46 -1.72
N GLU A 390 -29.77 -0.20 -2.42
CA GLU A 390 -28.63 -1.11 -2.54
C GLU A 390 -27.49 -0.70 -1.61
N ALA A 391 -26.54 -1.61 -1.37
CA ALA A 391 -25.33 -1.38 -0.58
C ALA A 391 -24.62 -0.10 -1.05
N ASP A 392 -24.50 0.09 -2.36
CA ASP A 392 -23.89 1.25 -3.01
C ASP A 392 -24.50 2.58 -2.59
N ASP A 393 -25.81 2.63 -2.39
CA ASP A 393 -26.50 3.85 -1.98
C ASP A 393 -26.12 4.23 -0.54
N PHE A 394 -25.91 3.23 0.34
CA PHE A 394 -25.41 3.46 1.68
C PHE A 394 -23.94 3.90 1.69
N LEU A 395 -23.10 3.38 0.78
CA LEU A 395 -21.73 3.87 0.61
C LEU A 395 -21.72 5.34 0.19
N ALA A 396 -22.57 5.70 -0.78
CA ALA A 396 -22.72 7.07 -1.27
C ALA A 396 -23.24 8.03 -0.19
N ALA A 397 -24.22 7.59 0.60
CA ALA A 397 -24.73 8.35 1.73
C ALA A 397 -23.66 8.50 2.84
N ALA A 398 -22.80 7.49 3.03
CA ALA A 398 -21.74 7.51 4.05
C ALA A 398 -20.63 8.50 3.66
N ALA A 399 -20.23 8.48 2.39
CA ALA A 399 -19.35 9.50 1.81
C ALA A 399 -19.92 10.91 2.01
N ALA A 400 -21.17 11.13 1.58
CA ALA A 400 -21.82 12.44 1.70
C ALA A 400 -21.89 12.93 3.16
N ARG A 401 -22.23 12.05 4.11
CA ARG A 401 -22.28 12.41 5.53
C ARG A 401 -20.89 12.68 6.10
N GLY A 402 -19.90 11.86 5.74
CA GLY A 402 -18.52 12.01 6.20
C GLY A 402 -17.90 13.33 5.73
N GLU A 403 -18.07 13.65 4.45
CA GLU A 403 -17.62 14.89 3.83
C GLU A 403 -18.28 16.12 4.45
N ARG A 404 -19.61 16.10 4.66
CA ARG A 404 -20.34 17.21 5.32
C ARG A 404 -19.84 17.52 6.72
N ARG A 405 -19.24 16.53 7.41
CA ARG A 405 -18.62 16.71 8.73
C ARG A 405 -17.13 17.09 8.66
N GLY A 406 -16.61 17.37 7.46
CA GLY A 406 -15.19 17.67 7.26
C GLY A 406 -14.26 16.50 7.51
N GLY A 407 -14.76 15.26 7.51
CA GLY A 407 -13.95 14.05 7.68
C GLY A 407 -13.45 13.47 6.36
N HIS A 408 -12.42 12.62 6.43
CA HIS A 408 -12.04 11.73 5.33
C HIS A 408 -12.86 10.44 5.38
N VAL A 409 -13.20 9.93 4.20
CA VAL A 409 -13.96 8.69 4.02
C VAL A 409 -13.15 7.72 3.16
N LEU A 410 -13.07 6.47 3.62
CA LEU A 410 -12.53 5.36 2.85
C LEU A 410 -13.70 4.45 2.50
N ILE A 411 -13.90 4.15 1.22
CA ILE A 411 -14.91 3.19 0.78
C ILE A 411 -14.17 1.95 0.29
N ALA A 412 -14.35 0.81 0.96
CA ALA A 412 -13.85 -0.46 0.46
C ALA A 412 -14.93 -1.12 -0.41
N SER A 413 -14.68 -1.22 -1.72
CA SER A 413 -15.53 -1.94 -2.67
C SER A 413 -14.71 -2.38 -3.88
N GLY A 414 -15.05 -3.55 -4.43
CA GLY A 414 -14.58 -4.02 -5.74
C GLY A 414 -15.45 -3.59 -6.91
N ASP A 415 -16.52 -2.85 -6.65
CA ASP A 415 -17.36 -2.27 -7.68
C ASP A 415 -16.75 -0.95 -8.18
N ARG A 416 -16.64 -0.81 -9.50
CA ARG A 416 -16.07 0.36 -10.16
C ARG A 416 -17.06 1.51 -10.22
N ASP A 417 -18.35 1.25 -10.06
CA ASP A 417 -19.36 2.29 -10.04
C ASP A 417 -19.15 3.21 -8.84
N THR A 418 -18.53 2.71 -7.76
CA THR A 418 -18.13 3.51 -6.59
C THR A 418 -17.11 4.61 -6.92
N PHE A 419 -16.45 4.58 -8.09
CA PHE A 419 -15.53 5.63 -8.50
C PHE A 419 -16.23 6.98 -8.65
N GLN A 420 -17.56 6.98 -8.85
CA GLN A 420 -18.37 8.20 -8.83
C GLN A 420 -18.37 8.93 -7.48
N LEU A 421 -17.98 8.25 -6.40
CA LEU A 421 -17.95 8.78 -5.03
C LEU A 421 -16.62 9.43 -4.67
N ILE A 422 -15.60 9.31 -5.53
CA ILE A 422 -14.26 9.83 -5.28
C ILE A 422 -14.26 11.36 -5.22
N SER A 423 -13.54 11.89 -4.23
CA SER A 423 -13.33 13.32 -4.05
C SER A 423 -11.99 13.56 -3.34
N GLU A 424 -11.65 14.82 -3.08
CA GLU A 424 -10.52 15.20 -2.21
C GLU A 424 -10.60 14.58 -0.80
N ARG A 425 -11.79 14.18 -0.36
CA ARG A 425 -12.03 13.63 0.98
C ARG A 425 -12.48 12.17 0.98
N THR A 426 -12.79 11.60 -0.19
CA THR A 426 -13.28 10.24 -0.33
C THR A 426 -12.37 9.43 -1.26
N THR A 427 -11.80 8.34 -0.73
CA THR A 427 -10.91 7.43 -1.46
C THR A 427 -11.51 6.02 -1.51
N ILE A 428 -11.44 5.36 -2.67
CA ILE A 428 -11.88 3.96 -2.78
C ILE A 428 -10.69 3.03 -2.47
N LEU A 429 -10.91 2.04 -1.61
CA LEU A 429 -10.04 0.91 -1.34
C LEU A 429 -10.49 -0.25 -2.23
N PHE A 430 -9.89 -0.33 -3.42
CA PHE A 430 -10.25 -1.29 -4.46
C PHE A 430 -9.44 -2.59 -4.34
N PRO A 431 -10.07 -3.75 -4.12
CA PRO A 431 -9.38 -5.02 -3.99
C PRO A 431 -8.76 -5.50 -5.31
N ILE A 432 -7.45 -5.79 -5.26
CA ILE A 432 -6.69 -6.41 -6.37
C ILE A 432 -6.32 -7.86 -6.02
N ARG A 433 -5.76 -8.60 -6.99
CA ARG A 433 -5.29 -9.98 -6.76
C ARG A 433 -4.29 -10.04 -5.59
N GLY A 434 -4.34 -11.11 -4.80
CA GLY A 434 -3.54 -11.27 -3.58
C GLY A 434 -4.13 -10.59 -2.33
N GLY A 435 -5.34 -10.04 -2.41
CA GLY A 435 -6.03 -9.44 -1.25
C GLY A 435 -5.50 -8.07 -0.84
N THR A 436 -4.68 -7.43 -1.66
CA THR A 436 -4.21 -6.05 -1.46
C THR A 436 -5.32 -5.06 -1.84
N MET A 437 -5.35 -3.91 -1.15
CA MET A 437 -6.27 -2.82 -1.43
C MET A 437 -5.52 -1.69 -2.12
N LEU A 438 -5.89 -1.40 -3.37
CA LEU A 438 -5.41 -0.24 -4.11
C LEU A 438 -6.22 0.98 -3.69
N ARG A 439 -5.57 2.12 -3.44
CA ARG A 439 -6.25 3.40 -3.25
C ARG A 439 -6.53 4.02 -4.61
N ILE A 440 -7.80 4.32 -4.88
CA ILE A 440 -8.24 5.00 -6.09
C ILE A 440 -8.73 6.39 -5.69
N GLY A 441 -8.04 7.40 -6.20
CA GLY A 441 -8.41 8.81 -6.15
C GLY A 441 -8.76 9.35 -7.54
N PRO A 442 -8.90 10.68 -7.68
CA PRO A 442 -9.33 11.29 -8.94
C PRO A 442 -8.40 10.96 -10.13
N ASN A 443 -7.08 10.90 -9.88
CA ASN A 443 -6.09 10.64 -10.92
C ASN A 443 -6.25 9.25 -11.53
N GLU A 444 -6.44 8.23 -10.70
CA GLU A 444 -6.63 6.86 -11.17
C GLU A 444 -7.91 6.68 -11.99
N VAL A 445 -8.95 7.50 -11.74
CA VAL A 445 -10.17 7.53 -12.57
C VAL A 445 -9.87 8.16 -13.92
N ARG A 446 -9.15 9.29 -13.96
CA ARG A 446 -8.75 9.98 -15.20
C ARG A 446 -7.89 9.09 -16.08
N GLU A 447 -6.88 8.45 -15.51
CA GLU A 447 -6.00 7.53 -16.24
C GLU A 447 -6.76 6.34 -16.81
N ARG A 448 -7.71 5.79 -16.04
CA ARG A 448 -8.44 4.59 -16.42
C ARG A 448 -9.53 4.84 -17.44
N TYR A 449 -10.30 5.92 -17.26
CA TYR A 449 -11.51 6.17 -18.04
C TYR A 449 -11.45 7.43 -18.89
N GLY A 450 -10.46 8.31 -18.70
CA GLY A 450 -10.40 9.59 -19.39
C GLY A 450 -11.51 10.57 -18.99
N VAL A 451 -12.13 10.37 -17.82
CA VAL A 451 -13.21 11.20 -17.27
C VAL A 451 -12.95 11.51 -15.80
N GLU A 452 -13.59 12.56 -15.29
CA GLU A 452 -13.59 12.89 -13.86
C GLU A 452 -14.50 11.93 -13.06
N PRO A 453 -14.27 11.73 -11.75
CA PRO A 453 -15.16 10.96 -10.89
C PRO A 453 -16.65 11.33 -11.04
N GLN A 454 -16.97 12.62 -11.08
CA GLN A 454 -18.35 13.09 -11.18
C GLN A 454 -19.01 12.76 -12.54
N GLN A 455 -18.21 12.44 -13.56
CA GLN A 455 -18.67 12.05 -14.88
C GLN A 455 -18.87 10.52 -15.02
N VAL A 456 -18.50 9.72 -14.02
CA VAL A 456 -18.63 8.25 -14.08
C VAL A 456 -20.08 7.79 -14.40
N PRO A 457 -21.14 8.36 -13.80
CA PRO A 457 -22.52 7.99 -14.17
C PRO A 457 -22.87 8.33 -15.61
N ASP A 458 -22.41 9.48 -16.12
CA ASP A 458 -22.60 9.89 -17.51
C ASP A 458 -21.85 8.94 -18.46
N PHE A 459 -20.64 8.55 -18.06
CA PHE A 459 -19.79 7.62 -18.79
C PHE A 459 -20.42 6.24 -18.89
N ILE A 460 -21.01 5.73 -17.80
CA ILE A 460 -21.77 4.47 -17.78
C ILE A 460 -23.01 4.58 -18.67
N ALA A 461 -23.77 5.68 -18.56
CA ALA A 461 -24.97 5.89 -19.36
C ALA A 461 -24.67 5.91 -20.87
N LEU A 462 -23.53 6.47 -21.27
CA LEU A 462 -23.09 6.52 -22.66
C LEU A 462 -22.50 5.19 -23.14
N ARG A 463 -21.59 4.57 -22.37
CA ARG A 463 -20.86 3.36 -22.81
C ARG A 463 -21.67 2.07 -22.64
N GLY A 464 -22.69 2.10 -21.78
CA GLY A 464 -23.41 0.92 -21.30
C GLY A 464 -22.70 0.18 -20.15
N ASP A 465 -23.45 -0.65 -19.44
CA ASP A 465 -22.94 -1.60 -18.47
C ASP A 465 -23.62 -2.97 -18.64
N PRO A 466 -22.91 -3.95 -19.21
CA PRO A 466 -23.48 -5.29 -19.40
C PRO A 466 -23.84 -5.99 -18.09
N SER A 467 -23.13 -5.71 -16.99
CA SER A 467 -23.38 -6.37 -15.70
C SER A 467 -24.73 -5.95 -15.11
N ASP A 468 -25.12 -4.70 -15.33
CA ASP A 468 -26.39 -4.11 -14.92
C ASP A 468 -27.45 -4.06 -16.04
N LYS A 469 -27.12 -4.62 -17.21
CA LYS A 469 -27.96 -4.65 -18.42
C LYS A 469 -28.37 -3.27 -18.94
N LEU A 470 -27.46 -2.31 -18.84
CA LEU A 470 -27.57 -0.99 -19.43
C LEU A 470 -26.92 -1.02 -20.84
N PRO A 471 -27.68 -0.88 -21.94
CA PRO A 471 -27.13 -0.97 -23.29
C PRO A 471 -26.27 0.24 -23.70
N GLY A 472 -26.48 1.40 -23.07
CA GLY A 472 -25.75 2.63 -23.42
C GLY A 472 -26.26 3.32 -24.68
N ALA A 473 -25.49 4.27 -25.19
CA ALA A 473 -25.78 4.96 -26.44
C ALA A 473 -25.33 4.11 -27.65
N PRO A 474 -26.17 3.95 -28.70
CA PRO A 474 -25.81 3.17 -29.88
C PRO A 474 -24.49 3.62 -30.51
N GLY A 475 -23.56 2.67 -30.72
CA GLY A 475 -22.27 2.93 -31.35
C GLY A 475 -21.25 3.65 -30.46
N VAL A 476 -21.54 3.89 -29.18
CA VAL A 476 -20.63 4.59 -28.27
C VAL A 476 -19.98 3.59 -27.31
N GLY A 477 -18.74 3.20 -27.61
CA GLY A 477 -17.91 2.44 -26.66
C GLY A 477 -17.26 3.34 -25.60
N ALA A 478 -16.52 2.73 -24.67
CA ALA A 478 -15.84 3.44 -23.57
C ALA A 478 -15.00 4.64 -24.04
N LYS A 479 -14.15 4.46 -25.05
CA LYS A 479 -13.35 5.57 -25.60
C LYS A 479 -14.21 6.71 -26.14
N GLY A 480 -15.25 6.38 -26.90
CA GLY A 480 -16.19 7.37 -27.45
C GLY A 480 -16.93 8.14 -26.35
N ALA A 481 -17.39 7.44 -25.31
CA ALA A 481 -18.03 8.07 -24.15
C ALA A 481 -17.07 9.06 -23.44
N ALA A 482 -15.83 8.65 -23.21
CA ALA A 482 -14.81 9.50 -22.58
C ALA A 482 -14.48 10.74 -23.43
N ASP A 483 -14.29 10.57 -24.74
CA ASP A 483 -13.99 11.68 -25.65
C ASP A 483 -15.15 12.69 -25.70
N LEU A 484 -16.39 12.21 -25.70
CA LEU A 484 -17.58 13.06 -25.64
C LEU A 484 -17.65 13.86 -24.33
N LEU A 485 -17.42 13.21 -23.19
CA LEU A 485 -17.47 13.88 -21.88
C LEU A 485 -16.31 14.85 -21.67
N ARG A 486 -15.13 14.56 -22.21
CA ARG A 486 -14.00 15.49 -22.20
C ARG A 486 -14.29 16.75 -23.01
N LYS A 487 -14.93 16.59 -24.17
CA LYS A 487 -15.23 17.71 -25.08
C LYS A 487 -16.44 18.54 -24.65
N HIS A 488 -17.47 17.90 -24.10
CA HIS A 488 -18.77 18.52 -23.84
C HIS A 488 -19.11 18.63 -22.35
N GLY A 489 -18.31 18.07 -21.46
CA GLY A 489 -18.44 18.20 -20.00
C GLY A 489 -19.45 17.25 -19.36
N SER A 490 -20.65 17.06 -19.93
CA SER A 490 -21.68 16.19 -19.34
C SER A 490 -22.64 15.59 -20.37
N LEU A 491 -23.37 14.55 -19.95
CA LEU A 491 -24.46 13.98 -20.75
C LEU A 491 -25.55 15.02 -21.05
N GLU A 492 -25.98 15.81 -20.07
CA GLU A 492 -27.01 16.83 -20.30
C GLU A 492 -26.58 17.88 -21.33
N GLU A 493 -25.30 18.27 -21.31
CA GLU A 493 -24.78 19.22 -22.30
C GLU A 493 -24.74 18.62 -23.71
N LEU A 494 -24.41 17.33 -23.86
CA LEU A 494 -24.52 16.62 -25.14
C LEU A 494 -25.96 16.61 -25.65
N LEU A 495 -26.92 16.30 -24.79
CA LEU A 495 -28.35 16.26 -25.13
C LEU A 495 -28.87 17.65 -25.52
N ARG A 496 -28.46 18.70 -24.79
CA ARG A 496 -28.80 20.10 -25.09
C ARG A 496 -28.29 20.54 -26.46
N GLN A 497 -27.14 20.01 -26.90
CA GLN A 497 -26.58 20.25 -28.23
C GLN A 497 -27.23 19.40 -29.35
N GLY A 498 -28.32 18.67 -29.04
CA GLY A 498 -29.05 17.85 -30.00
C GLY A 498 -28.41 16.49 -30.32
N ARG A 499 -27.33 16.11 -29.61
CA ARG A 499 -26.74 14.77 -29.77
C ARG A 499 -27.62 13.73 -29.09
N PHE A 500 -27.78 12.57 -29.72
CA PHE A 500 -28.62 11.46 -29.22
C PHE A 500 -30.07 11.87 -28.93
N ALA A 501 -30.63 12.83 -29.70
CA ALA A 501 -31.97 13.35 -29.46
C ALA A 501 -33.05 12.25 -29.36
N ALA A 502 -32.96 11.21 -30.20
CA ALA A 502 -33.89 10.09 -30.21
C ALA A 502 -33.76 9.17 -28.96
N GLN A 503 -32.63 9.19 -28.26
CA GLN A 503 -32.37 8.36 -27.07
C GLN A 503 -32.23 9.20 -25.78
N ALA A 504 -32.56 10.49 -25.81
CA ALA A 504 -32.28 11.41 -24.72
C ALA A 504 -32.85 10.95 -23.37
N ASP A 505 -34.14 10.59 -23.34
CA ASP A 505 -34.80 10.14 -22.12
C ASP A 505 -34.28 8.79 -21.62
N GLN A 506 -33.91 7.91 -22.54
CA GLN A 506 -33.33 6.61 -22.20
C GLN A 506 -31.92 6.78 -21.59
N LEU A 507 -31.09 7.65 -22.14
CA LEU A 507 -29.77 7.94 -21.60
C LEU A 507 -29.85 8.64 -20.23
N ARG A 508 -30.84 9.53 -20.02
CA ARG A 508 -31.14 10.10 -18.69
C ARG A 508 -31.55 9.03 -17.70
N LEU A 509 -32.39 8.08 -18.11
CA LEU A 509 -32.77 6.95 -17.27
C LEU A 509 -31.55 6.10 -16.89
N PHE A 510 -30.68 5.75 -17.85
CA PHE A 510 -29.46 4.97 -17.57
C PHE A 510 -28.51 5.71 -16.63
N ARG A 511 -28.32 7.02 -16.83
CA ARG A 511 -27.56 7.87 -15.92
C ARG A 511 -28.16 7.86 -14.51
N SER A 512 -29.49 7.97 -14.40
CA SER A 512 -30.18 7.92 -13.11
C SER A 512 -30.02 6.57 -12.41
N ILE A 513 -29.98 5.46 -13.16
CA ILE A 513 -29.75 4.12 -12.61
C ILE A 513 -28.30 3.97 -12.14
N ALA A 514 -27.33 4.40 -12.96
CA ALA A 514 -25.90 4.35 -12.62
C ALA A 514 -25.51 5.29 -11.45
N THR A 515 -26.34 6.30 -11.15
CA THR A 515 -26.06 7.24 -10.06
C THR A 515 -26.43 6.63 -8.71
N MET A 516 -25.49 6.65 -7.76
CA MET A 516 -25.71 6.20 -6.39
C MET A 516 -26.45 7.23 -5.54
N ASN A 517 -27.41 6.78 -4.73
CA ASN A 517 -28.26 7.67 -3.95
C ASN A 517 -27.59 8.13 -2.64
N ARG A 518 -27.01 9.33 -2.66
CA ARG A 518 -26.37 9.98 -1.51
C ARG A 518 -27.31 10.32 -0.33
N LYS A 519 -28.62 10.06 -0.46
CA LYS A 519 -29.65 10.31 0.56
C LYS A 519 -30.23 9.03 1.17
N ALA A 520 -29.65 7.86 0.89
CA ALA A 520 -30.07 6.61 1.53
C ALA A 520 -30.09 6.74 3.06
N PRO A 521 -31.08 6.14 3.75
CA PRO A 521 -31.24 6.29 5.19
C PRO A 521 -30.07 5.62 5.91
N LEU A 522 -29.26 6.42 6.59
CA LEU A 522 -28.12 5.93 7.35
C LEU A 522 -28.38 6.02 8.86
N PRO A 523 -28.03 4.97 9.63
CA PRO A 523 -27.94 5.07 11.07
C PRO A 523 -26.98 6.20 11.51
N THR A 524 -27.09 6.64 12.76
CA THR A 524 -26.17 7.66 13.30
C THR A 524 -24.76 7.09 13.39
N ILE A 525 -23.81 7.74 12.71
CA ILE A 525 -22.40 7.34 12.69
C ILE A 525 -21.62 8.20 13.69
N GLY A 526 -21.51 7.70 14.92
CA GLY A 526 -20.63 8.25 15.96
C GLY A 526 -19.21 7.68 15.87
N ARG A 527 -18.32 8.10 16.78
CA ARG A 527 -17.07 7.37 17.03
C ARG A 527 -17.43 6.03 17.67
N GLN A 528 -16.81 4.95 17.21
CA GLN A 528 -17.04 3.61 17.72
C GLN A 528 -15.82 3.13 18.51
N THR A 529 -16.06 2.30 19.51
CA THR A 529 -15.03 1.50 20.20
C THR A 529 -15.30 0.05 19.86
N PRO A 530 -14.35 -0.68 19.24
CA PRO A 530 -14.58 -2.07 18.88
C PRO A 530 -14.85 -2.95 20.10
N THR A 531 -15.72 -3.94 19.94
CA THR A 531 -16.06 -4.92 20.98
C THR A 531 -15.43 -6.29 20.69
N TRP A 532 -14.10 -6.35 20.61
CA TRP A 532 -13.36 -7.54 20.17
C TRP A 532 -13.71 -8.82 20.94
N ALA A 533 -13.90 -8.74 22.26
CA ALA A 533 -14.31 -9.90 23.07
C ALA A 533 -15.64 -10.53 22.60
N LYS A 534 -16.60 -9.72 22.12
CA LYS A 534 -17.87 -10.23 21.59
C LYS A 534 -17.67 -10.92 20.23
N ALA A 535 -16.87 -10.32 19.36
CA ALA A 535 -16.52 -10.88 18.05
C ALA A 535 -15.73 -12.19 18.19
N GLU A 536 -14.80 -12.24 19.14
CA GLU A 536 -14.03 -13.44 19.49
C GLU A 536 -14.96 -14.57 19.95
N ALA A 537 -15.83 -14.29 20.93
CA ALA A 537 -16.78 -15.28 21.45
C ALA A 537 -17.71 -15.83 20.34
N LEU A 538 -18.12 -14.97 19.41
CA LEU A 538 -18.90 -15.38 18.24
C LEU A 538 -18.10 -16.29 17.31
N ALA A 539 -16.84 -15.94 17.00
CA ALA A 539 -15.97 -16.77 16.17
C ALA A 539 -15.70 -18.15 16.80
N ARG A 540 -15.55 -18.23 18.13
CA ARG A 540 -15.42 -19.50 18.86
C ARG A 540 -16.68 -20.35 18.76
N ARG A 541 -17.88 -19.76 18.90
CA ARG A 541 -19.16 -20.49 18.73
C ARG A 541 -19.31 -21.08 17.32
N TRP A 542 -18.78 -20.41 16.32
CA TRP A 542 -18.75 -20.94 14.95
C TRP A 542 -17.72 -22.05 14.75
N GLY A 543 -16.84 -22.33 15.71
CA GLY A 543 -15.73 -23.27 15.55
C GLY A 543 -14.54 -22.71 14.75
N LEU A 544 -14.55 -21.40 14.45
CA LEU A 544 -13.48 -20.73 13.68
C LEU A 544 -12.35 -20.27 14.64
N ASN A 545 -11.67 -21.22 15.27
CA ASN A 545 -10.72 -20.95 16.36
C ASN A 545 -9.53 -20.05 15.96
N ASP A 546 -9.02 -20.17 14.72
CA ASP A 546 -7.94 -19.30 14.24
C ASP A 546 -8.42 -17.87 13.96
N LEU A 547 -9.70 -17.68 13.59
CA LEU A 547 -10.29 -16.34 13.52
C LEU A 547 -10.43 -15.74 14.93
N ALA A 548 -10.90 -16.54 15.90
CA ALA A 548 -11.01 -16.10 17.28
C ALA A 548 -9.66 -15.65 17.85
N ARG A 549 -8.58 -16.43 17.65
CA ARG A 549 -7.23 -16.08 18.12
C ARG A 549 -6.74 -14.74 17.56
N ARG A 550 -6.97 -14.48 16.27
CA ARG A 550 -6.62 -13.20 15.63
C ARG A 550 -7.41 -12.01 16.21
N ILE A 551 -8.67 -12.22 16.57
CA ILE A 551 -9.49 -11.17 17.21
C ILE A 551 -9.02 -10.91 18.64
N GLU A 552 -8.66 -11.96 19.37
CA GLU A 552 -8.10 -11.87 20.73
C GLU A 552 -6.81 -11.03 20.74
N GLU A 553 -5.92 -11.22 19.76
CA GLU A 553 -4.71 -10.42 19.58
C GLU A 553 -5.02 -8.92 19.43
N LEU A 554 -6.04 -8.55 18.65
CA LEU A 554 -6.49 -7.16 18.51
C LEU A 554 -7.00 -6.56 19.82
N SER A 555 -7.65 -7.37 20.68
CA SER A 555 -8.08 -6.93 22.00
C SER A 555 -6.90 -6.61 22.90
N ARG A 556 -5.82 -7.40 22.85
CA ARG A 556 -4.61 -7.20 23.64
C ARG A 556 -3.81 -5.99 23.18
N GLU A 557 -3.79 -5.70 21.88
CA GLU A 557 -3.19 -4.47 21.32
C GLU A 557 -3.93 -3.21 21.79
N GLY A 558 -5.27 -3.25 21.89
CA GLY A 558 -6.09 -2.12 22.34
C GLY A 558 -5.91 -1.78 23.83
N ILE A 559 -5.67 -2.77 24.69
CA ILE A 559 -5.47 -2.58 26.14
C ILE A 559 -4.12 -1.92 26.46
N ARG A 560 -3.09 -2.11 25.62
CA ARG A 560 -1.77 -1.48 25.82
C ARG A 560 -1.69 -0.03 25.32
N ALA A 561 -2.70 0.43 24.58
CA ALA A 561 -2.76 1.77 24.00
C ALA A 561 -3.77 2.72 24.68
N GLY A 562 -4.44 2.23 25.73
CA GLY A 562 -5.46 2.95 26.51
C GLY A 562 -4.89 3.67 27.72
#